data_AF-A0A8D0GUF1-F1
#
_entry.id   AF-A0A8D0GUF1-F1
#
_cell.length_a   1.000
_cell.length_b   1.000
_cell.length_c   1.000
_cell.angle_alpha   90.00
_cell.angle_beta   90.00
_cell.angle_gamma   90.00
#
_symmetry.space_group_name_H-M   'P 1'
#
loop_
_entity.id
_entity.type
_entity.pdbx_description
1 polymer ?
#
loop_
_entity_poly.entity_id
_entity_poly.type
_entity_poly.pdbx_seq_one_letter_code
_entity_poly.pdbx_strand_id
1 'polypeptide(L)'
;LFLRQYMVFVPFLIHTGVPEKVCVQLSHLNEAVVLSATLELVGVNRILITEKVLEKNIFKCIPFTLPKFESPSLAFLTVLVKGPTLEFRSRKSVLVKNTESLVFVQTDKPLYKPGQKGTRGFSFSEGKHFCPLHQCA
;
A
#
# COMPACT_ATOMS: atom_id res chain seq x y z
N LEU A 1 -11.93 13.01 32.10
CA LEU A 1 -11.85 11.61 31.64
C LEU A 1 -11.50 11.61 30.16
N PHE A 2 -10.27 11.32 29.78
CA PHE A 2 -9.93 11.12 28.36
C PHE A 2 -10.27 9.67 27.99
N LEU A 3 -11.22 9.49 27.07
CA LEU A 3 -11.56 8.17 26.54
C LEU A 3 -10.46 7.70 25.58
N ARG A 4 -10.18 6.40 25.57
CA ARG A 4 -9.25 5.79 24.61
C ARG A 4 -9.81 5.96 23.19
N GLN A 5 -9.00 6.46 22.27
CA GLN A 5 -9.41 6.68 20.88
C GLN A 5 -8.51 5.88 19.95
N TYR A 6 -9.12 5.30 18.92
CA TYR A 6 -8.42 4.59 17.86
C TYR A 6 -8.96 5.04 16.51
N MET A 7 -8.06 5.25 15.55
CA MET A 7 -8.40 5.48 14.15
C MET A 7 -7.50 4.64 13.27
N VAL A 8 -8.07 4.09 12.21
CA VAL A 8 -7.36 3.25 11.25
C VAL A 8 -7.60 3.82 9.87
N PHE A 9 -6.51 4.13 9.17
CA PHE A 9 -6.50 4.62 7.80
C PHE A 9 -6.02 3.48 6.90
N VAL A 10 -6.94 3.01 6.06
CA VAL A 10 -6.68 1.96 5.07
C VAL A 10 -7.02 2.48 3.68
N PRO A 11 -6.19 2.15 2.67
CA PRO A 11 -6.51 2.50 1.30
C PRO A 11 -7.70 1.68 0.80
N PHE A 12 -8.53 2.29 -0.06
CA PHE A 12 -9.61 1.58 -0.75
C PHE A 12 -9.07 0.69 -1.89
N LEU A 13 -7.99 1.10 -2.54
CA LEU A 13 -7.31 0.39 -3.62
C LEU A 13 -5.87 0.06 -3.18
N ILE A 14 -5.51 -1.21 -3.23
CA ILE A 14 -4.19 -1.73 -2.85
C ILE A 14 -3.48 -2.24 -4.11
N HIS A 15 -2.31 -1.69 -4.41
CA HIS A 15 -1.49 -2.12 -5.54
C HIS A 15 -0.53 -3.23 -5.13
N THR A 16 -0.41 -4.27 -5.95
CA THR A 16 0.57 -5.34 -5.73
C THR A 16 1.94 -5.00 -6.31
N GLY A 17 3.01 -5.57 -5.76
CA GLY A 17 4.38 -5.35 -6.23
C GLY A 17 5.01 -4.03 -5.79
N VAL A 18 4.26 -3.16 -5.10
CA VAL A 18 4.77 -1.92 -4.50
C VAL A 18 4.43 -1.86 -3.01
N PRO A 19 5.21 -1.13 -2.18
CA PRO A 19 4.87 -0.94 -0.78
C PRO A 19 3.61 -0.09 -0.61
N GLU A 20 2.58 -0.68 -0.01
CA GLU A 20 1.37 -0.02 0.47
C GLU A 20 1.47 0.21 1.98
N LYS A 21 0.58 1.02 2.58
CA LYS A 21 0.67 1.36 4.01
C LYS A 21 -0.69 1.27 4.71
N VAL A 22 -0.69 0.75 5.93
CA VAL A 22 -1.78 0.94 6.89
C VAL A 22 -1.31 1.93 7.94
N CYS A 23 -2.08 2.99 8.18
CA CYS A 23 -1.76 3.93 9.25
C CYS A 23 -2.74 3.79 10.40
N VAL A 24 -2.24 3.83 11.63
CA VAL A 24 -3.05 3.80 12.84
C VAL A 24 -2.73 5.00 13.70
N GLN A 25 -3.77 5.58 14.28
CA GLN A 25 -3.67 6.55 15.34
C GLN A 25 -4.24 5.93 16.61
N LEU A 26 -3.43 5.90 17.65
CA LEU A 26 -3.82 5.41 18.96
C LEU A 26 -3.59 6.53 19.96
N SER A 27 -4.63 6.96 20.66
CA SER A 27 -4.56 8.04 21.64
C SER A 27 -5.05 7.58 23.00
N HIS A 28 -4.40 8.09 24.04
CA HIS A 28 -4.72 7.82 25.45
C HIS A 28 -4.60 6.33 25.82
N LEU A 29 -3.64 5.61 25.20
CA LEU A 29 -3.30 4.25 25.58
C LEU A 29 -2.43 4.25 26.84
N ASN A 30 -2.77 3.41 27.81
CA ASN A 30 -1.97 3.19 29.01
C ASN A 30 -1.39 1.77 29.08
N GLU A 31 -1.50 1.01 28.00
CA GLU A 31 -1.05 -0.37 27.89
C GLU A 31 -0.41 -0.61 26.53
N ALA A 32 0.48 -1.61 26.46
CA ALA A 32 1.02 -2.08 25.21
C ALA A 32 -0.06 -2.84 24.42
N VAL A 33 -0.12 -2.59 23.12
CA VAL A 33 -1.08 -3.24 22.21
C VAL A 33 -0.35 -3.96 21.10
N VAL A 34 -0.98 -5.02 20.58
CA VAL A 34 -0.56 -5.71 19.36
C VAL A 34 -1.51 -5.28 18.25
N LEU A 35 -0.95 -4.68 17.22
CA LEU A 35 -1.64 -4.36 15.98
C LEU A 35 -1.45 -5.52 15.00
N SER A 36 -2.53 -6.03 14.44
CA SER A 36 -2.48 -6.96 13.32
C SER A 36 -3.38 -6.51 12.18
N ALA A 37 -2.91 -6.70 10.95
CA ALA A 37 -3.69 -6.47 9.75
C ALA A 37 -3.73 -7.77 8.93
N THR A 38 -4.93 -8.21 8.59
CA THR A 38 -5.18 -9.46 7.85
C THR A 38 -6.02 -9.15 6.63
N LEU A 39 -5.56 -9.59 5.48
CA LEU A 39 -6.27 -9.53 4.21
C LEU A 39 -6.93 -10.88 3.94
N GLU A 40 -8.24 -10.88 3.81
CA GLU A 40 -9.02 -12.02 3.35
C GLU A 40 -9.27 -11.88 1.86
N LEU A 41 -8.63 -12.74 1.06
CA LEU A 41 -8.69 -12.72 -0.40
C LEU A 41 -9.12 -14.11 -0.88
N VAL A 42 -10.23 -14.20 -1.61
CA VAL A 42 -10.80 -15.48 -2.12
C VAL A 42 -10.93 -16.52 -0.97
N GLY A 43 -11.41 -16.09 0.20
CA GLY A 43 -11.58 -16.93 1.38
C GLY A 43 -10.29 -17.35 2.11
N VAL A 44 -9.11 -16.91 1.63
CA VAL A 44 -7.83 -17.19 2.28
C VAL A 44 -7.37 -15.97 3.08
N ASN A 45 -7.14 -16.18 4.38
CA ASN A 45 -6.59 -15.15 5.26
C ASN A 45 -5.07 -15.07 5.13
N ARG A 46 -4.56 -13.87 4.83
CA ARG A 46 -3.14 -13.55 4.79
C ARG A 46 -2.83 -12.45 5.79
N ILE A 47 -1.90 -12.72 6.70
CA ILE A 47 -1.43 -11.70 7.64
C ILE A 47 -0.48 -10.77 6.90
N LEU A 48 -0.78 -9.48 6.90
CA LEU A 48 0.04 -8.44 6.27
C LEU A 48 1.03 -7.84 7.27
N ILE A 49 0.55 -7.58 8.49
CA ILE A 49 1.30 -6.88 9.54
C ILE A 49 0.97 -7.53 10.88
N THR A 50 1.98 -7.71 11.72
CA THR A 50 1.85 -7.95 13.16
C THR A 50 2.92 -7.14 13.88
N GLU A 51 2.52 -6.15 14.65
CA GLU A 51 3.46 -5.26 15.34
C GLU A 51 3.01 -4.94 16.77
N LYS A 52 3.98 -4.90 17.70
CA LYS A 52 3.75 -4.49 19.08
C LYS A 52 4.01 -2.99 19.23
N VAL A 53 3.03 -2.28 19.78
CA VAL A 53 3.08 -0.84 20.04
C VAL A 53 3.10 -0.61 21.55
N LEU A 54 4.13 0.06 22.05
CA LEU A 54 4.35 0.33 23.48
C LEU A 54 3.97 1.77 23.88
N GLU A 55 3.87 2.67 22.90
CA GLU A 55 3.74 4.11 23.12
C GLU A 55 2.29 4.53 23.38
N LYS A 56 2.13 5.52 24.27
CA LYS A 56 0.81 5.94 24.80
C LYS A 56 0.01 6.83 23.85
N ASN A 57 0.65 7.45 22.87
CA ASN A 57 0.04 8.22 21.79
C ASN A 57 0.91 8.09 20.54
N ILE A 58 0.41 7.43 19.51
CA ILE A 58 1.21 7.19 18.30
C ILE A 58 0.35 7.38 17.05
N PHE A 59 0.95 8.01 16.04
CA PHE A 59 0.52 7.89 14.66
C PHE A 59 1.61 7.15 13.90
N LYS A 60 1.31 5.95 13.42
CA LYS A 60 2.30 5.11 12.75
C LYS A 60 1.72 4.53 11.47
N CYS A 61 2.50 4.62 10.40
CA CYS A 61 2.21 3.97 9.13
C CYS A 61 3.17 2.80 8.93
N ILE A 62 2.61 1.62 8.72
CA ILE A 62 3.38 0.39 8.58
C ILE A 62 3.28 -0.07 7.14
N PRO A 63 4.41 -0.18 6.42
CA PRO A 63 4.40 -0.64 5.05
C PRO A 63 4.15 -2.14 4.98
N PHE A 64 3.48 -2.58 3.93
CA PHE A 64 3.31 -3.97 3.55
C PHE A 64 3.34 -4.10 2.03
N THR A 65 3.68 -5.27 1.51
CA THR A 65 3.71 -5.53 0.07
C THR A 65 2.93 -6.80 -0.23
N LEU A 66 2.17 -6.79 -1.32
CA LEU A 66 1.47 -7.98 -1.82
C LEU A 66 2.14 -8.51 -3.09
N PRO A 67 2.21 -9.85 -3.27
CA PRO A 67 2.60 -10.43 -4.55
C PRO A 67 1.55 -10.10 -5.62
N LYS A 68 1.96 -10.15 -6.89
CA LYS A 68 1.03 -10.01 -8.02
C LYS A 68 0.03 -11.16 -8.05
N PHE A 69 -1.20 -10.86 -8.46
CA PHE A 69 -2.28 -11.84 -8.65
C PHE A 69 -2.67 -11.94 -10.11
N GLU A 70 -3.45 -12.94 -10.51
CA GLU A 70 -3.87 -13.09 -11.92
C GLU A 70 -4.86 -12.01 -12.35
N SER A 71 -5.76 -11.60 -11.46
CA SER A 71 -6.82 -10.63 -11.76
C SER A 71 -7.12 -9.70 -10.58
N PRO A 72 -7.65 -8.49 -10.84
CA PRO A 72 -8.13 -7.59 -9.80
C PRO A 72 -9.21 -8.29 -8.97
N SER A 73 -9.13 -8.17 -7.65
CA SER A 73 -9.97 -8.94 -6.75
C SER A 73 -10.45 -8.09 -5.58
N LEU A 74 -11.73 -8.23 -5.22
CA LEU A 74 -12.26 -7.68 -3.98
C LEU A 74 -11.76 -8.52 -2.80
N ALA A 75 -11.36 -7.83 -1.75
CA ALA A 75 -10.85 -8.43 -0.52
C ALA A 75 -11.42 -7.72 0.70
N PHE A 76 -11.32 -8.37 1.86
CA PHE A 76 -11.61 -7.73 3.14
C PHE A 76 -10.34 -7.53 3.95
N LEU A 77 -10.00 -6.27 4.21
CA LEU A 77 -8.92 -5.93 5.13
C LEU A 77 -9.50 -5.78 6.53
N THR A 78 -8.99 -6.61 7.46
CA THR A 78 -9.31 -6.53 8.88
C THR A 78 -8.10 -6.02 9.63
N VAL A 79 -8.26 -4.93 10.38
CA VAL A 79 -7.27 -4.41 11.31
C VAL A 79 -7.75 -4.64 12.73
N LEU A 80 -6.92 -5.27 13.54
CA LEU A 80 -7.17 -5.61 14.93
C LEU A 80 -6.11 -4.93 15.81
N VAL A 81 -6.56 -4.21 16.84
CA VAL A 81 -5.72 -3.65 17.89
C VAL A 81 -6.12 -4.34 19.18
N LYS A 82 -5.21 -5.17 19.72
CA LYS A 82 -5.47 -5.97 20.91
C LYS A 82 -4.52 -5.60 22.03
N GLY A 83 -5.07 -5.14 23.15
CA GLY A 83 -4.35 -4.94 24.40
C GLY A 83 -4.85 -5.89 25.50
N PRO A 84 -4.27 -5.82 26.70
CA PRO A 84 -4.77 -6.55 27.87
C PRO A 84 -6.23 -6.24 28.23
N THR A 85 -6.67 -4.99 28.06
CA THR A 85 -8.01 -4.54 28.51
C THR A 85 -8.90 -4.03 27.38
N LEU A 86 -8.42 -4.02 26.14
CA LEU A 86 -9.15 -3.53 24.98
C LEU A 86 -8.96 -4.45 23.77
N GLU A 87 -9.97 -4.50 22.93
CA GLU A 87 -9.88 -5.10 21.60
C GLU A 87 -10.70 -4.25 20.64
N PHE A 88 -10.05 -3.68 19.63
CA PHE A 88 -10.70 -2.92 18.57
C PHE A 88 -10.49 -3.60 17.23
N ARG A 89 -11.58 -3.76 16.47
CA ARG A 89 -11.56 -4.41 15.17
C ARG A 89 -12.24 -3.52 14.14
N SER A 90 -11.55 -3.29 13.02
CA SER A 90 -12.09 -2.63 11.84
C SER A 90 -12.01 -3.59 10.67
N ARG A 91 -13.09 -3.75 9.91
CA ARG A 91 -13.12 -4.54 8.67
C ARG A 91 -13.66 -3.67 7.53
N LYS A 92 -12.93 -3.60 6.43
CA LYS A 92 -13.30 -2.82 5.23
C LYS A 92 -13.10 -3.64 3.97
N SER A 93 -13.98 -3.46 3.00
CA SER A 93 -13.77 -3.98 1.64
C SER A 93 -12.74 -3.11 0.94
N VAL A 94 -11.82 -3.75 0.24
CA VAL A 94 -10.75 -3.12 -0.54
C VAL A 94 -10.66 -3.80 -1.89
N LEU A 95 -10.22 -3.05 -2.91
CA LEU A 95 -9.89 -3.59 -4.22
C LEU A 95 -8.39 -3.84 -4.26
N VAL A 96 -7.98 -5.06 -4.61
CA VAL A 96 -6.58 -5.41 -4.86
C VAL A 96 -6.35 -5.48 -6.36
N LYS A 97 -5.37 -4.73 -6.87
CA LYS A 97 -5.04 -4.67 -8.30
C LYS A 97 -3.53 -4.76 -8.49
N ASN A 98 -3.09 -5.35 -9.58
CA ASN A 98 -1.68 -5.28 -9.93
C ASN A 98 -1.24 -3.86 -10.26
N THR A 99 -0.03 -3.50 -9.85
CA THR A 99 0.61 -2.28 -10.35
C THR A 99 0.81 -2.41 -11.85
N GLU A 100 0.36 -1.40 -12.59
CA GLU A 100 0.62 -1.24 -14.01
C GLU A 100 1.94 -0.47 -14.19
N SER A 101 2.76 -0.90 -15.14
CA SER A 101 3.90 -0.11 -15.58
C SER A 101 3.42 0.90 -16.63
N LEU A 102 3.86 2.16 -16.51
CA LEU A 102 3.65 3.14 -17.56
C LEU A 102 4.93 3.26 -18.37
N VAL A 103 4.76 3.28 -19.69
CA VAL A 103 5.86 3.42 -20.65
C VAL A 103 5.65 4.69 -21.43
N PHE A 104 6.62 5.59 -21.36
CA PHE A 104 6.63 6.83 -22.12
C PHE A 104 7.69 6.74 -23.22
N VAL A 105 7.27 7.09 -24.44
CA VAL A 105 8.17 7.18 -25.60
C VAL A 105 8.30 8.65 -25.97
N GLN A 106 9.52 9.16 -25.91
CA GLN A 106 9.83 10.52 -26.33
C GLN A 106 10.73 10.48 -27.56
N THR A 107 10.32 11.18 -28.60
CA THR A 107 11.13 11.41 -29.80
C THR A 107 11.80 12.76 -29.71
N ASP A 108 12.95 12.93 -30.38
CA ASP A 108 13.63 14.23 -30.45
C ASP A 108 12.80 15.29 -31.20
N LYS A 109 11.89 14.85 -32.09
CA LYS A 109 11.00 15.73 -32.86
C LYS A 109 9.61 15.10 -33.02
N PRO A 110 8.54 15.92 -33.11
CA PRO A 110 7.19 15.41 -33.38
C PRO A 110 6.99 14.98 -34.84
N LEU A 111 7.81 15.46 -35.78
CA LEU A 111 7.70 15.17 -37.21
C LEU A 111 9.08 15.00 -37.86
N TYR A 112 9.22 14.00 -38.73
CA TYR A 112 10.46 13.69 -39.46
C TYR A 112 10.25 13.80 -40.97
N LYS A 113 11.29 14.22 -41.70
CA LYS A 113 11.31 14.17 -43.16
C LYS A 113 11.52 12.72 -43.65
N PRO A 114 11.06 12.35 -44.86
CA PRO A 114 11.37 11.05 -45.46
C PRO A 114 12.88 10.78 -45.47
N GLY A 115 13.31 9.62 -44.95
CA GLY A 115 14.72 9.22 -44.85
C GLY A 115 15.47 9.69 -43.60
N GLN A 116 14.87 10.57 -42.79
CA GLN A 116 15.50 11.04 -41.54
C GLN A 116 15.35 9.97 -40.43
N LYS A 117 16.45 9.60 -39.78
CA LYS A 117 16.42 8.73 -38.58
C LYS A 117 16.22 9.59 -37.34
N GLY A 118 15.24 9.21 -36.51
CA GLY A 118 14.99 9.81 -35.21
C GLY A 118 15.64 9.05 -34.06
N THR A 119 15.91 9.76 -32.98
CA THR A 119 16.32 9.16 -31.71
C THR A 119 15.08 8.93 -30.85
N ARG A 120 14.94 7.71 -30.31
CA ARG A 120 13.87 7.37 -29.36
C ARG A 120 14.46 7.21 -27.97
N GLY A 121 13.98 8.02 -27.05
CA GLY A 121 14.13 7.80 -25.61
C GLY A 121 12.93 7.01 -25.11
N PHE A 122 13.21 6.01 -24.27
CA PHE A 122 12.18 5.33 -23.50
C PHE A 122 12.26 5.82 -22.05
N SER A 123 11.15 5.83 -21.34
CA SER A 123 11.10 6.04 -19.90
C SER A 123 10.09 5.09 -19.32
N PHE A 124 10.44 4.46 -18.20
CA PHE A 124 9.60 3.47 -17.54
C PHE A 124 9.23 3.98 -16.15
N SER A 125 8.00 3.72 -15.73
CA SER A 125 7.64 3.82 -14.31
C SER A 125 7.14 2.48 -13.81
N GLU A 126 7.64 2.08 -12.65
CA GLU A 126 7.02 1.05 -11.83
C GLU A 126 6.36 1.74 -10.62
N GLY A 127 5.03 1.66 -10.54
CA GLY A 127 4.26 2.43 -9.56
C GLY A 127 4.08 3.91 -9.97
N LYS A 128 4.26 4.83 -9.01
CA LYS A 128 4.01 6.28 -9.19
C LYS A 128 5.25 7.13 -9.46
N HIS A 129 6.44 6.53 -9.55
CA HIS A 129 7.69 7.25 -9.81
C HIS A 129 8.20 6.96 -11.22
N PHE A 130 8.46 8.02 -11.97
CA PHE A 130 9.06 7.96 -13.30
C PHE A 130 10.57 7.99 -13.19
N CYS A 131 11.22 7.03 -13.82
CA CYS A 131 12.66 6.97 -13.91
C CYS A 131 13.09 6.74 -15.37
N PRO A 132 14.16 7.41 -15.83
CA PRO A 132 14.74 7.12 -17.15
C PRO A 132 15.24 5.67 -17.25
N LEU A 133 15.30 5.10 -18.47
CA LEU A 133 15.96 3.80 -18.65
C LEU A 133 17.38 3.85 -18.10
N HIS A 134 17.77 2.77 -17.41
CA HIS A 134 19.07 2.59 -16.75
C HIS A 134 19.28 3.35 -15.44
N GLN A 135 18.23 3.94 -14.85
CA GLN A 135 18.32 4.62 -13.54
C GLN A 135 17.38 4.07 -12.46
N CYS A 136 16.58 3.04 -12.76
CA CYS A 136 15.93 2.23 -11.72
C CYS A 136 16.93 1.19 -11.20
N ALA A 137 17.33 1.31 -9.93
CA ALA A 137 17.99 0.27 -9.16
C ALA A 137 17.01 -0.27 -8.11
#